data_AF-A0A170TZ50-F1
#
_entry.id   AF-A0A170TZ50-F1
#
_cell.length_a   1.000
_cell.length_b   1.000
_cell.length_c   1.000
_cell.angle_alpha   90.00
_cell.angle_beta   90.00
_cell.angle_gamma   90.00
#
_symmetry.space_group_name_H-M   'P 1'
#
loop_
_entity.id
_entity.type
_entity.pdbx_description
1 polymer ?
#
loop_
_entity_poly.entity_id
_entity_poly.type
_entity_poly.pdbx_seq_one_letter_code
_entity_poly.pdbx_strand_id
1 'polypeptide(L)'
;LPQLFSFIHVTKCTPVPSLLFTGLASVVMVCWSDVFTLINYFSQVLWLSVGACIAGLIYLRKTKPNLPRPIKVNLAVPIIFLICCFLLVTLPILQEPMNT
;
A
#
# COMPACT_ATOMS: atom_id res chain seq x y z
N LEU A 1 1.30 15.82 -2.25
CA LEU A 1 0.77 16.22 -0.92
C LEU A 1 0.86 17.74 -0.79
N PRO A 2 -0.27 18.45 -0.59
CA PRO A 2 -0.24 19.89 -0.33
C PRO A 2 0.45 20.17 1.02
N GLN A 3 1.18 21.28 1.11
CA GLN A 3 2.02 21.64 2.26
C GLN A 3 1.24 21.76 3.58
N LEU A 4 -0.08 21.92 3.52
CA LEU A 4 -1.00 21.96 4.66
C LEU A 4 -0.91 20.73 5.60
N PHE A 5 -0.59 19.54 5.08
CA PHE A 5 -0.46 18.33 5.89
C PHE A 5 0.91 18.17 6.57
N SER A 6 1.88 19.02 6.22
CA SER A 6 3.23 19.03 6.79
C SER A 6 3.39 20.05 7.91
N PHE A 7 2.34 20.77 8.29
CA PHE A 7 2.39 21.73 9.40
C PHE A 7 2.47 20.98 10.73
N ILE A 8 3.61 21.16 11.40
CA ILE A 8 3.88 20.66 12.75
C ILE A 8 3.54 21.77 13.72
N HIS A 9 2.72 21.48 14.73
CA HIS A 9 2.37 22.46 15.76
C HIS A 9 3.62 22.85 16.56
N VAL A 10 3.93 24.15 16.64
CA VAL A 10 5.20 24.69 17.17
C VAL A 10 5.46 24.35 18.64
N THR A 11 4.42 24.23 19.47
CA THR A 11 4.57 23.99 20.92
C THR A 11 4.42 22.53 21.33
N LYS A 12 3.65 21.72 20.60
CA LYS A 12 3.43 20.30 20.92
C LYS A 12 4.14 19.34 19.95
N CYS A 13 4.80 19.85 18.91
CA CYS A 13 5.44 19.07 17.85
C CYS A 13 4.55 17.98 17.23
N THR A 14 3.22 18.13 17.32
CA THR A 14 2.26 17.20 16.75
C THR A 14 1.76 17.70 15.40
N PRO A 15 1.64 16.83 14.38
CA PRO A 15 1.03 17.22 13.11
C PRO A 15 -0.50 17.15 13.24
N VAL A 16 -1.08 18.15 13.91
CA VAL A 16 -2.53 18.22 14.20
C VAL A 16 -3.41 18.09 12.95
N PRO A 17 -3.16 18.79 11.81
CA PRO A 17 -4.04 18.70 10.65
C PRO A 17 -4.01 17.32 9.97
N SER A 18 -2.88 16.62 9.97
CA SER A 18 -2.81 15.26 9.42
C SER A 18 -3.53 14.26 10.31
N LEU A 19 -3.37 14.37 11.63
CA LEU A 19 -4.07 13.53 12.61
C LEU A 19 -5.59 13.66 12.53
N LEU A 20 -6.10 14.89 12.42
CA LEU A 20 -7.53 15.15 12.26
C LEU A 20 -8.07 14.54 10.96
N PHE A 21 -7.33 14.69 9.85
CA PHE A 21 -7.72 14.10 8.58
C PHE A 21 -7.73 12.58 8.62
N THR A 22 -6.68 11.94 9.14
CA THR A 22 -6.63 10.48 9.28
C THR A 22 -7.69 9.97 10.25
N GLY A 23 -7.95 10.68 11.35
CA GLY A 23 -8.96 10.30 12.34
C GLY A 23 -10.37 10.38 11.77
N LEU A 24 -10.69 11.46 11.05
CA LEU A 24 -11.99 11.62 10.40
C LEU A 24 -12.20 10.56 9.31
N ALA A 25 -11.17 10.29 8.49
CA ALA A 25 -11.23 9.21 7.51
C ALA A 25 -11.49 7.84 8.16
N SER A 26 -10.82 7.53 9.28
CA SER A 26 -11.06 6.28 10.02
C SER A 26 -12.50 6.16 10.53
N VAL A 27 -13.08 7.23 11.07
CA VAL A 27 -14.49 7.23 11.51
C VAL A 27 -15.43 6.97 10.33
N VAL A 28 -15.22 7.64 9.20
CA VAL A 28 -16.03 7.46 7.99
C VAL A 28 -15.96 6.01 7.50
N MET A 29 -14.78 5.41 7.46
CA MET A 29 -14.60 4.01 7.01
C MET A 29 -15.32 3.00 7.92
N VAL A 30 -15.33 3.23 9.24
CA VAL A 30 -16.03 2.36 10.20
C VAL A 30 -17.55 2.51 10.10
N CYS A 31 -18.05 3.71 9.82
CA CYS A 31 -19.50 3.94 9.70
C CYS A 31 -20.12 3.31 8.44
N TRP A 32 -19.33 3.03 7.41
CA TRP A 32 -19.83 2.61 6.09
C TRP A 32 -19.76 1.10 5.83
N SER A 33 -18.94 0.33 6.57
CA SER A 33 -18.67 -1.06 6.22
C SER A 33 -18.46 -1.96 7.42
N ASP A 34 -18.87 -3.22 7.29
CA ASP A 34 -18.56 -4.27 8.24
C ASP A 34 -17.04 -4.51 8.33
N VAL A 35 -16.58 -4.90 9.52
CA VAL A 35 -15.15 -5.08 9.82
C VAL A 35 -14.49 -6.10 8.87
N PHE A 36 -15.20 -7.17 8.51
CA PHE A 36 -14.67 -8.19 7.60
C PHE A 36 -14.50 -7.67 6.16
N THR A 37 -15.46 -6.92 5.65
CA THR A 37 -15.37 -6.27 4.34
C THR A 37 -14.26 -5.24 4.31
N LEU A 38 -14.11 -4.46 5.39
CA LEU A 38 -13.05 -3.47 5.53
C LEU A 38 -11.65 -4.10 5.52
N ILE A 39 -11.47 -5.25 6.20
CA ILE A 39 -10.22 -6.01 6.18
C ILE A 39 -9.91 -6.50 4.77
N ASN A 40 -10.89 -7.05 4.07
CA ASN A 40 -10.69 -7.55 2.70
C ASN A 40 -10.31 -6.42 1.74
N TYR A 41 -10.97 -5.27 1.84
CA TYR A 41 -10.65 -4.08 1.05
C TYR A 41 -9.22 -3.57 1.33
N PHE A 42 -8.85 -3.41 2.59
CA PHE A 42 -7.52 -2.97 2.99
C PHE A 42 -6.44 -3.95 2.52
N SER A 43 -6.67 -5.25 2.67
CA SER A 43 -5.76 -6.31 2.24
C SER A 43 -5.51 -6.24 0.73
N GLN A 44 -6.55 -6.10 -0.11
CA GLN A 44 -6.39 -5.98 -1.56
C GLN A 44 -5.52 -4.78 -1.95
N VAL A 45 -5.80 -3.60 -1.39
CA VAL A 45 -5.02 -2.38 -1.65
C VAL A 45 -3.57 -2.55 -1.18
N LEU A 46 -3.34 -3.18 -0.04
CA LEU A 46 -2.02 -3.48 0.49
C LEU A 46 -1.24 -4.38 -0.46
N TRP A 47 -1.80 -5.51 -0.88
CA TRP A 47 -1.12 -6.47 -1.78
C TRP A 47 -0.84 -5.86 -3.16
N LEU A 48 -1.73 -5.02 -3.67
CA LEU A 48 -1.50 -4.26 -4.90
C LEU A 48 -0.32 -3.30 -4.74
N SER A 49 -0.29 -2.53 -3.66
CA SER A 49 0.79 -1.58 -3.36
C SER A 49 2.15 -2.29 -3.20
N VAL A 50 2.19 -3.40 -2.44
CA VAL A 50 3.40 -4.21 -2.28
C VAL A 50 3.85 -4.80 -3.61
N GLY A 51 2.92 -5.29 -4.43
CA GLY A 51 3.21 -5.76 -5.79
C GLY A 51 3.82 -4.66 -6.66
N ALA A 52 3.29 -3.44 -6.61
CA ALA A 52 3.82 -2.28 -7.32
C ALA A 52 5.23 -1.90 -6.84
N CYS A 53 5.50 -1.96 -5.52
CA CYS A 53 6.83 -1.71 -4.98
C CYS A 53 7.86 -2.73 -5.49
N ILE A 54 7.49 -4.01 -5.58
CA ILE A 54 8.38 -5.08 -6.06
C ILE A 54 8.59 -4.98 -7.57
N ALA A 55 7.54 -4.67 -8.33
CA ALA A 55 7.67 -4.34 -9.75
C ALA A 55 8.62 -3.16 -9.95
N GLY A 56 8.49 -2.10 -9.14
CA GLY A 56 9.40 -0.95 -9.10
C GLY A 56 10.84 -1.34 -8.75
N LEU A 57 11.04 -2.28 -7.82
CA LEU A 57 12.36 -2.81 -7.49
C LEU A 57 13.00 -3.53 -8.69
N ILE A 58 12.24 -4.37 -9.40
CA ILE A 58 12.70 -5.06 -10.61
C ILE A 58 13.02 -4.04 -11.71
N TYR A 59 12.15 -3.04 -11.91
CA TYR A 59 12.37 -1.95 -12.85
C TYR A 59 13.67 -1.18 -12.53
N LEU A 60 13.90 -0.84 -11.26
CA LEU A 60 15.12 -0.15 -10.82
C LEU A 60 16.37 -1.03 -11.00
N ARG A 61 16.25 -2.36 -10.96
CA ARG A 61 17.37 -3.27 -11.33
C ARG A 61 17.75 -3.15 -12.80
N LYS A 62 16.79 -2.94 -13.69
CA LYS A 62 17.01 -2.78 -15.13
C LYS A 62 17.53 -1.39 -15.47
N THR A 63 16.91 -0.34 -14.94
CA THR A 63 17.24 1.05 -15.30
C THR A 63 18.53 1.55 -14.66
N LYS A 64 18.87 1.11 -13.44
CA LYS A 64 20.08 1.55 -12.74
C LYS A 64 20.88 0.35 -12.18
N PRO A 65 21.63 -0.35 -13.05
CA PRO A 65 22.39 -1.54 -12.64
C PRO A 65 23.64 -1.21 -11.81
N ASN A 66 24.23 -0.02 -11.99
CA ASN A 66 25.52 0.35 -11.41
C ASN A 66 25.45 0.88 -9.95
N LEU A 67 24.29 0.92 -9.31
CA LEU A 67 24.23 1.30 -7.90
C LEU A 67 24.87 0.21 -7.02
N PRO A 68 25.64 0.58 -5.98
CA PRO A 68 26.15 -0.38 -5.01
C PRO A 68 24.97 -1.01 -4.27
N ARG A 69 24.76 -2.32 -4.47
CA ARG A 69 23.72 -3.11 -3.81
C ARG A 69 24.37 -4.01 -2.76
N PRO A 70 24.37 -3.64 -1.47
CA PRO A 70 24.99 -4.43 -0.40
C PRO A 70 24.28 -5.77 -0.16
N ILE A 71 22.99 -5.87 -0.47
CA ILE A 71 22.19 -7.09 -0.35
C ILE A 71 21.68 -7.47 -1.73
N LYS A 72 22.12 -8.63 -2.24
CA LYS A 72 21.69 -9.20 -3.52
C LYS A 72 20.86 -10.44 -3.27
N VAL A 73 19.56 -10.36 -3.57
CA VAL A 73 18.66 -11.52 -3.59
C VAL A 73 18.47 -12.02 -5.03
N ASN A 74 18.29 -13.33 -5.17
CA ASN A 74 18.06 -13.98 -6.46
C ASN A 74 16.77 -13.45 -7.12
N LEU A 75 16.80 -13.19 -8.43
CA LEU A 75 15.68 -12.58 -9.16
C LEU A 75 14.42 -13.47 -9.21
N ALA A 76 14.55 -14.78 -8.97
CA ALA A 76 13.41 -15.69 -8.91
C ALA A 76 12.43 -15.32 -7.78
N VAL A 77 12.94 -14.90 -6.61
CA VAL A 77 12.12 -14.58 -5.43
C VAL A 77 11.13 -13.44 -5.69
N PRO A 78 11.54 -12.24 -6.17
CA PRO A 78 10.60 -11.16 -6.44
C PRO A 78 9.63 -11.48 -7.58
N ILE A 79 10.02 -12.31 -8.56
CA ILE A 79 9.12 -12.72 -9.66
C ILE A 79 8.00 -13.62 -9.13
N ILE A 80 8.34 -14.66 -8.36
CA ILE A 80 7.35 -15.57 -7.76
C ILE A 80 6.40 -14.78 -6.85
N PHE A 81 6.94 -13.87 -6.04
CA PHE A 81 6.13 -13.05 -5.15
C PHE A 81 5.16 -12.13 -5.92
N LEU A 82 5.59 -11.56 -7.05
CA LEU A 82 4.74 -10.73 -7.90
C LEU A 82 3.58 -11.55 -8.49
N ILE A 83 3.84 -12.79 -8.92
CA ILE A 83 2.80 -13.73 -9.36
C ILE A 83 1.81 -14.02 -8.22
N CYS A 84 2.30 -14.29 -7.01
CA CYS A 84 1.44 -14.49 -5.84
C CYS A 84 0.58 -13.25 -5.53
N CYS A 85 1.15 -12.04 -5.59
CA CYS A 85 0.39 -10.80 -5.40
C CYS A 85 -0.69 -10.64 -6.47
N PHE A 86 -0.39 -10.96 -7.72
CA PHE A 86 -1.37 -10.91 -8.80
C PHE A 86 -2.54 -11.86 -8.57
N LEU A 87 -2.26 -13.08 -8.10
CA LEU A 87 -3.31 -14.04 -7.72
C LEU A 87 -4.13 -13.53 -6.52
N LEU A 88 -3.48 -13.02 -5.47
CA LEU A 88 -4.17 -12.49 -4.29
C LEU A 88 -5.10 -11.32 -4.60
N VAL A 89 -4.77 -10.52 -5.63
CA VAL A 89 -5.62 -9.42 -6.09
C VAL A 89 -6.73 -9.92 -7.02
N THR A 90 -6.47 -10.88 -7.91
CA THR A 90 -7.45 -11.33 -8.91
C THR A 90 -8.47 -12.33 -8.39
N LEU A 91 -8.08 -13.22 -7.48
CA LEU A 91 -8.97 -14.22 -6.88
C LEU A 91 -10.22 -13.63 -6.21
N PRO A 92 -10.14 -12.61 -5.34
CA PRO A 92 -11.32 -12.06 -4.70
C PRO A 92 -12.24 -11.33 -5.70
N ILE A 93 -11.70 -10.76 -6.79
CA ILE A 93 -12.48 -10.14 -7.87
C ILE A 93 -13.36 -11.18 -8.59
N LEU A 94 -12.87 -12.41 -8.74
CA LEU A 94 -13.60 -13.50 -9.38
C LEU A 94 -14.63 -14.15 -8.45
N GLN A 95 -14.34 -14.22 -7.15
CA GLN A 95 -15.19 -14.90 -6.16
C GLN A 95 -16.39 -14.06 -5.74
N GLU A 96 -16.25 -12.73 -5.68
CA GLU A 96 -17.35 -11.83 -5.30
C GLU A 96 -17.41 -10.61 -6.25
N PRO A 97 -17.87 -10.79 -7.51
CA PRO A 97 -18.03 -9.67 -8.44
C PRO A 97 -19.12 -8.67 -8.01
N MET A 98 -19.90 -8.97 -6.96
CA MET A 98 -21.13 -8.26 -6.57
C MET A 98 -21.07 -7.50 -5.24
N ASN A 99 -19.97 -7.57 -4.47
CA ASN A 99 -19.78 -6.78 -3.23
C ASN A 99 -18.98 -5.48 -3.49
N THR A 100 -19.29 -4.80 -4.61
CA THR A 100 -18.85 -3.43 -4.92
C THR A 100 -19.92 -2.42 -4.58
#